data_AF-A0AA88YVR2-F1
#
_entry.id   AF-A0AA88YVR2-F1
#
_cell.length_a   1.000
_cell.length_b   1.000
_cell.length_c   1.000
_cell.angle_alpha   90.00
_cell.angle_beta   90.00
_cell.angle_gamma   90.00
#
_symmetry.space_group_name_H-M   'P 1'
#
loop_
_entity.id
_entity.type
_entity.pdbx_description
1 polymer ?
#
loop_
_entity_poly.entity_id
_entity_poly.type
_entity_poly.pdbx_seq_one_letter_code
_entity_poly.pdbx_strand_id
1 'polypeptide(L)'
;MKKETIDCKEETEHRRFAVSVSESDIQQLISSQTNPNTCKNTKWSTDTFNKWRESRKNVPYLKEMNADSLSYWLQRFVLEVRKLDGSEYPPRTLYYIVCGLLRHLRDENIHNMNFLDENDHRFAVFRKVLDARMKELLSKGLGTKVRQADPISPKDEEKIWDERVFGSHSSQALQYTVFFYNCKVFGLRAFDEHRNLECAQFEIGQDGHGQFIRFTGRSSKTFKGGLQHLQLTNKDIKHYCDEGQRCLVDYYRIYLDALGNEGPFYRRPLAGSGSVSVRYGEQVLGINKLKGLMKEITDRPQSMALKIEGSQEVLYKQKLLSSFNLLYAYEILNKLQDVIIEQGNGCVINHPSQSQHTCIMRSDVDNLELLFELAWENVKADNVIAKWEDEIQTLNIPQYFKDSCSQCLHCIAWRKSYAEKIANLRTQYELVEKMIKLEERFLF
;
A
#
# COMPACT_ATOMS: atom_id res chain seq x y z
N MET A 1 73.18 53.36 14.14
CA MET A 1 73.80 52.35 13.23
C MET A 1 74.07 51.13 14.08
N LYS A 2 73.53 49.93 13.88
CA LYS A 2 73.05 49.24 12.68
C LYS A 2 71.77 48.44 13.02
N LYS A 3 70.98 48.19 11.97
CA LYS A 3 69.79 47.33 11.96
C LYS A 3 70.16 45.91 12.40
N GLU A 4 69.42 45.34 13.34
CA GLU A 4 69.27 43.89 13.41
C GLU A 4 67.92 43.51 12.82
N THR A 5 68.04 42.76 11.74
CA THR A 5 66.99 42.27 10.87
C THR A 5 66.37 41.04 11.51
N ILE A 6 65.04 41.00 11.48
CA ILE A 6 64.19 39.85 11.77
C ILE A 6 64.66 38.61 10.99
N ASP A 7 64.74 37.45 11.62
CA ASP A 7 64.43 36.18 10.95
C ASP A 7 63.42 35.37 11.77
N CYS A 8 62.15 35.61 11.46
CA CYS A 8 61.03 34.74 11.80
C CYS A 8 60.98 33.59 10.80
N LYS A 9 61.61 32.44 11.11
CA LYS A 9 61.37 31.17 10.38
C LYS A 9 61.53 29.94 11.27
N GLU A 10 60.68 29.82 12.28
CA GLU A 10 60.33 28.52 12.84
C GLU A 10 58.82 28.39 12.82
N GLU A 11 58.25 28.04 11.67
CA GLU A 11 56.97 27.33 11.56
C GLU A 11 56.69 27.02 10.07
N THR A 12 56.18 25.81 9.82
CA THR A 12 55.56 25.32 8.55
C THR A 12 56.39 24.53 7.51
N GLU A 13 57.08 23.44 7.89
CA GLU A 13 57.60 22.50 6.87
C GLU A 13 56.92 21.12 6.74
N HIS A 14 55.87 20.81 7.51
CA HIS A 14 55.11 19.57 7.33
C HIS A 14 53.59 19.76 7.25
N ARG A 15 53.14 20.62 6.32
CA ARG A 15 51.70 20.70 5.91
C ARG A 15 51.42 20.16 4.50
N ARG A 16 52.44 19.76 3.74
CA ARG A 16 52.26 19.22 2.37
C ARG A 16 51.64 17.82 2.36
N PHE A 17 51.97 16.99 3.34
CA PHE A 17 51.55 15.61 3.41
C PHE A 17 50.70 15.38 4.66
N ALA A 18 49.70 14.49 4.54
CA ALA A 18 48.91 14.04 5.67
C ALA A 18 49.78 13.27 6.67
N VAL A 19 49.25 13.09 7.88
CA VAL A 19 49.88 12.25 8.92
C VAL A 19 50.10 10.83 8.38
N SER A 20 51.19 10.20 8.79
CA SER A 20 51.53 8.82 8.40
C SER A 20 50.36 7.88 8.66
N VAL A 21 49.92 7.21 7.60
CA VAL A 21 48.79 6.28 7.61
C VAL A 21 49.25 4.93 8.15
N SER A 22 48.53 4.37 9.12
CA SER A 22 48.83 3.03 9.65
C SER A 22 48.29 1.92 8.74
N GLU A 23 48.78 0.69 8.89
CA GLU A 23 48.18 -0.47 8.20
C GLU A 23 46.70 -0.65 8.54
N SER A 24 46.29 -0.31 9.78
CA SER A 24 44.87 -0.33 10.19
C SER A 24 44.05 0.67 9.40
N ASP A 25 44.57 1.87 9.14
CA ASP A 25 43.86 2.90 8.38
C ASP A 25 43.69 2.48 6.91
N ILE A 26 44.70 1.81 6.34
CA ILE A 26 44.63 1.24 4.98
C ILE A 26 43.57 0.13 4.92
N GLN A 27 43.56 -0.79 5.88
CA GLN A 27 42.56 -1.85 5.97
C GLN A 27 41.14 -1.30 6.22
N GLN A 28 41.02 -0.26 7.03
CA GLN A 28 39.75 0.43 7.27
C GLN A 28 39.25 1.11 5.99
N LEU A 29 40.13 1.74 5.22
CA LEU A 29 39.79 2.33 3.93
C LEU A 29 39.30 1.25 2.96
N ILE A 30 40.03 0.15 2.78
CA ILE A 30 39.66 -0.94 1.89
C ILE A 30 38.32 -1.57 2.31
N SER A 31 38.17 -1.89 3.59
CA SER A 31 36.94 -2.51 4.12
C SER A 31 35.72 -1.59 4.00
N SER A 32 35.89 -0.27 4.16
CA SER A 32 34.81 0.72 3.99
C SER A 32 34.23 0.76 2.57
N GLN A 33 35.00 0.34 1.56
CA GLN A 33 34.55 0.32 0.16
C GLN A 33 33.70 -0.91 -0.17
N THR A 34 33.82 -1.98 0.63
CA THR A 34 33.05 -3.21 0.44
C THR A 34 31.58 -2.96 0.75
N ASN A 35 30.70 -3.37 -0.17
CA ASN A 35 29.28 -3.17 -0.02
C ASN A 35 28.76 -3.92 1.23
N PRO A 36 28.08 -3.26 2.20
CA PRO A 36 27.59 -3.90 3.42
C PRO A 36 26.66 -5.11 3.15
N ASN A 37 25.90 -5.08 2.06
CA ASN A 37 25.06 -6.21 1.66
C ASN A 37 25.90 -7.40 1.19
N THR A 38 27.03 -7.14 0.55
CA THR A 38 27.98 -8.19 0.15
C THR A 38 28.63 -8.82 1.38
N CYS A 39 29.01 -8.03 2.40
CA CYS A 39 29.50 -8.56 3.67
C CYS A 39 28.44 -9.43 4.36
N LYS A 40 27.19 -8.93 4.46
CA LYS A 40 26.07 -9.70 5.03
C LYS A 40 25.81 -11.01 4.28
N ASN A 41 25.84 -10.99 2.95
CA ASN A 41 25.65 -12.19 2.13
C ASN A 41 26.80 -13.20 2.34
N THR A 42 28.03 -12.71 2.40
CA THR A 42 29.22 -13.54 2.64
C THR A 42 29.12 -14.23 3.99
N LYS A 43 28.82 -13.46 5.05
CA LYS A 43 28.59 -14.00 6.40
C LYS A 43 27.43 -15.00 6.43
N TRP A 44 26.30 -14.68 5.81
CA TRP A 44 25.17 -15.60 5.74
C TRP A 44 25.53 -16.91 5.04
N SER A 45 26.33 -16.85 3.96
CA SER A 45 26.79 -18.04 3.23
C SER A 45 27.71 -18.90 4.08
N THR A 46 28.68 -18.28 4.78
CA THR A 46 29.59 -18.99 5.69
C THR A 46 28.86 -19.59 6.87
N ASP A 47 27.93 -18.86 7.49
CA ASP A 47 27.11 -19.35 8.60
C ASP A 47 26.25 -20.54 8.16
N THR A 48 25.69 -20.47 6.94
CA THR A 48 24.90 -21.57 6.35
C THR A 48 25.77 -22.81 6.14
N PHE A 49 27.00 -22.65 5.64
CA PHE A 49 27.93 -23.76 5.49
C PHE A 49 28.35 -24.35 6.84
N ASN A 50 28.67 -23.51 7.83
CA ASN A 50 29.10 -23.95 9.15
C ASN A 50 27.98 -24.72 9.89
N LYS A 51 26.72 -24.26 9.80
CA LYS A 51 25.58 -25.00 10.34
C LYS A 51 25.38 -26.36 9.67
N TRP A 52 25.50 -26.41 8.35
CA TRP A 52 25.44 -27.69 7.64
C TRP A 52 26.60 -28.61 8.04
N ARG A 53 27.83 -28.07 8.13
CA ARG A 53 29.04 -28.78 8.58
C ARG A 53 28.85 -29.39 9.96
N GLU A 54 28.35 -28.64 10.93
CA GLU A 54 28.06 -29.09 12.30
C GLU A 54 27.03 -30.23 12.34
N SER A 55 26.12 -30.28 11.37
CA SER A 55 25.13 -31.36 11.23
C SER A 55 25.70 -32.66 10.63
N ARG A 56 27.00 -32.70 10.32
CA ARG A 56 27.68 -33.81 9.65
C ARG A 56 28.92 -34.23 10.46
N LYS A 57 29.25 -35.52 10.40
CA LYS A 57 30.46 -36.04 11.06
C LYS A 57 31.68 -35.74 10.19
N ASN A 58 32.75 -35.23 10.82
CA ASN A 58 34.08 -35.08 10.23
C ASN A 58 34.19 -34.15 9.01
N VAL A 59 33.41 -33.06 8.96
CA VAL A 59 33.57 -32.03 7.90
C VAL A 59 34.56 -30.95 8.39
N PRO A 60 35.70 -30.71 7.70
CA PRO A 60 36.66 -29.66 8.08
C PRO A 60 36.08 -28.24 7.95
N TYR A 61 36.79 -27.23 8.45
CA TYR A 61 36.46 -25.84 8.10
C TYR A 61 36.85 -25.54 6.66
N LEU A 62 36.14 -24.62 6.00
CA LEU A 62 36.36 -24.28 4.58
C LEU A 62 37.83 -23.93 4.27
N LYS A 63 38.50 -23.22 5.19
CA LYS A 63 39.91 -22.80 5.09
C LYS A 63 40.93 -23.93 5.27
N GLU A 64 40.54 -25.05 5.87
CA GLU A 64 41.41 -26.19 6.18
C GLU A 64 41.40 -27.23 5.06
N MET A 65 40.52 -27.08 4.07
CA MET A 65 40.35 -28.05 2.99
C MET A 65 41.37 -27.82 1.87
N ASN A 66 41.98 -28.89 1.39
CA ASN A 66 42.66 -28.90 0.09
C ASN A 66 41.62 -28.94 -1.05
N ALA A 67 42.08 -28.81 -2.29
CA ALA A 67 41.19 -28.73 -3.45
C ALA A 67 40.26 -29.95 -3.60
N ASP A 68 40.77 -31.17 -3.38
CA ASP A 68 40.00 -32.40 -3.50
C ASP A 68 38.92 -32.52 -2.40
N SER A 69 39.30 -32.26 -1.15
CA SER A 69 38.40 -32.24 0.00
C SER A 69 37.33 -31.15 -0.15
N LEU A 70 37.71 -29.96 -0.61
CA LEU A 70 36.80 -28.86 -0.86
C LEU A 70 35.80 -29.20 -1.98
N SER A 71 36.29 -29.72 -3.10
CA SER A 71 35.46 -30.18 -4.22
C SER A 71 34.47 -31.26 -3.77
N TYR A 72 34.95 -32.22 -2.98
CA TYR A 72 34.15 -33.30 -2.41
C TYR A 72 33.04 -32.76 -1.50
N TRP A 73 33.36 -31.94 -0.50
CA TRP A 73 32.36 -31.44 0.46
C TRP A 73 31.38 -30.44 -0.15
N LEU A 74 31.82 -29.58 -1.07
CA LEU A 74 30.93 -28.62 -1.74
C LEU A 74 29.87 -29.32 -2.58
N GLN A 75 30.18 -30.45 -3.21
CA GLN A 75 29.18 -31.25 -3.94
C GLN A 75 28.04 -31.70 -3.03
N ARG A 76 28.35 -32.19 -1.82
CA ARG A 76 27.34 -32.63 -0.86
C ARG A 76 26.56 -31.45 -0.31
N PHE A 77 27.28 -30.38 0.03
CA PHE A 77 26.68 -29.15 0.52
C PHE A 77 25.59 -28.62 -0.42
N VAL A 78 25.88 -28.48 -1.73
CA VAL A 78 24.89 -27.91 -2.67
C VAL A 78 23.67 -28.82 -2.91
N LEU A 79 23.81 -30.13 -2.71
CA LEU A 79 22.71 -31.09 -2.80
C LEU A 79 21.86 -31.11 -1.52
N GLU A 80 22.48 -30.93 -0.36
CA GLU A 80 21.85 -31.11 0.95
C GLU A 80 21.34 -29.81 1.58
N VAL A 81 21.87 -28.65 1.22
CA VAL A 81 21.54 -27.38 1.86
C VAL A 81 20.05 -27.03 1.69
N ARG A 82 19.39 -26.64 2.79
CA ARG A 82 17.97 -26.28 2.85
C ARG A 82 17.77 -25.00 3.66
N LYS A 83 16.62 -24.35 3.48
CA LYS A 83 16.16 -23.26 4.34
C LYS A 83 15.82 -23.78 5.74
N LEU A 84 15.62 -22.85 6.68
CA LEU A 84 15.22 -23.17 8.06
C LEU A 84 13.88 -23.91 8.12
N ASP A 85 12.98 -23.64 7.17
CA ASP A 85 11.68 -24.32 7.03
C ASP A 85 11.79 -25.69 6.31
N GLY A 86 13.00 -26.15 6.01
CA GLY A 86 13.26 -27.41 5.30
C GLY A 86 13.11 -27.31 3.77
N SER A 87 12.61 -26.19 3.24
CA SER A 87 12.40 -26.03 1.79
C SER A 87 13.70 -25.85 1.00
N GLU A 88 13.67 -26.21 -0.28
CA GLU A 88 14.80 -26.05 -1.19
C GLU A 88 15.06 -24.56 -1.52
N TYR A 89 16.34 -24.21 -1.68
CA TYR A 89 16.73 -22.89 -2.18
C TYR A 89 16.45 -22.79 -3.68
N PRO A 90 16.00 -21.62 -4.19
CA PRO A 90 15.97 -21.37 -5.62
C PRO A 90 17.37 -21.49 -6.26
N PRO A 91 17.49 -21.87 -7.54
CA PRO A 91 18.78 -22.06 -8.22
C PRO A 91 19.73 -20.85 -8.07
N ARG A 92 19.20 -19.64 -8.26
CA ARG A 92 19.98 -18.40 -8.16
C ARG A 92 20.49 -18.14 -6.74
N THR A 93 19.68 -18.43 -5.73
CA THR A 93 20.08 -18.27 -4.33
C THR A 93 21.16 -19.27 -3.96
N LEU A 94 21.05 -20.53 -4.42
CA LEU A 94 22.07 -21.54 -4.23
C LEU A 94 23.42 -21.10 -4.83
N TYR A 95 23.41 -20.60 -6.07
CA TYR A 95 24.60 -20.03 -6.70
C TYR A 95 25.20 -18.88 -5.89
N TYR A 96 24.37 -17.98 -5.33
CA TYR A 96 24.86 -16.89 -4.49
C TYR A 96 25.49 -17.32 -3.18
N ILE A 97 25.02 -18.42 -2.57
CA ILE A 97 25.69 -19.02 -1.41
C ILE A 97 27.10 -19.46 -1.80
N VAL A 98 27.22 -20.16 -2.93
CA VAL A 98 28.52 -20.63 -3.46
C VAL A 98 29.46 -19.46 -3.75
N CYS A 99 28.97 -18.38 -4.36
CA CYS A 99 29.76 -17.15 -4.54
C CYS A 99 30.16 -16.50 -3.21
N GLY A 100 29.30 -16.57 -2.19
CA GLY A 100 29.60 -16.09 -0.83
C GLY A 100 30.75 -16.86 -0.20
N LEU A 101 30.76 -18.19 -0.32
CA LEU A 101 31.87 -19.03 0.17
C LEU A 101 33.18 -18.73 -0.56
N LEU A 102 33.13 -18.55 -1.89
CA LEU A 102 34.32 -18.20 -2.67
C LEU A 102 34.88 -16.84 -2.25
N ARG A 103 33.99 -15.87 -1.99
CA ARG A 103 34.40 -14.55 -1.50
C ARG A 103 35.05 -14.65 -0.13
N HIS A 104 34.50 -15.44 0.78
CA HIS A 104 35.10 -15.66 2.08
C HIS A 104 36.52 -16.23 1.99
N LEU A 105 36.77 -17.22 1.12
CA LEU A 105 38.13 -17.73 0.91
C LEU A 105 39.09 -16.64 0.42
N ARG A 106 38.63 -15.75 -0.47
CA ARG A 106 39.44 -14.62 -0.97
C ARG A 106 39.69 -13.57 0.12
N ASP A 107 38.70 -13.29 0.96
CA ASP A 107 38.84 -12.37 2.10
C ASP A 107 39.86 -12.91 3.13
N GLU A 108 40.02 -14.24 3.22
CA GLU A 108 41.05 -14.92 4.02
C GLU A 108 42.38 -15.11 3.27
N ASN A 109 42.60 -14.40 2.14
CA ASN A 109 43.79 -14.49 1.27
C ASN A 109 44.03 -15.85 0.60
N ILE A 110 43.01 -16.73 0.52
CA ILE A 110 43.08 -18.01 -0.18
C ILE A 110 42.56 -17.83 -1.62
N HIS A 111 43.45 -17.38 -2.51
CA HIS A 111 43.10 -17.09 -3.92
C HIS A 111 43.21 -18.29 -4.86
N ASN A 112 43.96 -19.33 -4.47
CA ASN A 112 44.24 -20.51 -5.29
C ASN A 112 43.11 -21.56 -5.31
N MET A 113 41.98 -21.30 -4.64
CA MET A 113 40.83 -22.22 -4.54
C MET A 113 39.60 -21.66 -5.27
N ASN A 114 39.76 -21.32 -6.55
CA ASN A 114 38.68 -20.75 -7.34
C ASN A 114 37.79 -21.84 -7.95
N PHE A 115 36.90 -22.42 -7.13
CA PHE A 115 36.04 -23.53 -7.57
C PHE A 115 34.98 -23.18 -8.62
N LEU A 116 34.79 -21.89 -8.93
CA LEU A 116 33.93 -21.41 -10.02
C LEU A 116 34.69 -21.13 -11.33
N ASP A 117 36.03 -21.17 -11.32
CA ASP A 117 36.83 -20.97 -12.53
C ASP A 117 36.73 -22.18 -13.46
N GLU A 118 36.40 -21.96 -14.73
CA GLU A 118 36.33 -23.03 -15.72
C GLU A 118 37.69 -23.68 -15.96
N ASN A 119 38.78 -22.91 -15.83
CA ASN A 119 40.15 -23.37 -16.04
C ASN A 119 40.69 -24.22 -14.88
N ASP A 120 40.06 -24.16 -13.70
CA ASP A 120 40.48 -24.97 -12.56
C ASP A 120 39.78 -26.35 -12.60
N HIS A 121 40.46 -27.33 -13.21
CA HIS A 121 39.92 -28.67 -13.42
C HIS A 121 39.67 -29.46 -12.12
N ARG A 122 40.29 -29.08 -11.00
CA ARG A 122 40.10 -29.75 -9.69
C ARG A 122 38.64 -29.67 -9.21
N PHE A 123 37.92 -28.64 -9.66
CA PHE A 123 36.52 -28.40 -9.30
C PHE A 123 35.54 -28.68 -10.44
N ALA A 124 35.98 -29.32 -11.54
CA ALA A 124 35.12 -29.60 -12.69
C ALA A 124 33.90 -30.46 -12.33
N VAL A 125 34.08 -31.46 -11.45
CA VAL A 125 32.97 -32.30 -10.96
C VAL A 125 32.01 -31.47 -10.12
N PHE A 126 32.52 -30.63 -9.21
CA PHE A 126 31.69 -29.72 -8.42
C PHE A 126 30.83 -28.80 -9.30
N ARG A 127 31.41 -28.17 -10.33
CA ARG A 127 30.67 -27.31 -11.26
C ARG A 127 29.56 -28.06 -11.99
N LYS A 128 29.83 -29.30 -12.45
CA LYS A 128 28.80 -30.16 -13.06
C LYS A 128 27.66 -30.50 -12.08
N VAL A 129 28.00 -30.82 -10.82
CA VAL A 129 26.99 -31.09 -9.77
C VAL A 129 26.16 -29.85 -9.47
N LEU A 130 26.78 -28.67 -9.35
CA LEU A 130 26.08 -27.41 -9.14
C LEU A 130 25.13 -27.09 -10.29
N ASP A 131 25.59 -27.20 -11.54
CA ASP A 131 24.76 -26.98 -12.74
C ASP A 131 23.59 -27.98 -12.81
N ALA A 132 23.85 -29.28 -12.62
CA ALA A 132 22.82 -30.30 -12.60
C ALA A 132 21.76 -30.03 -11.52
N ARG A 133 22.22 -29.65 -10.31
CA ARG A 133 21.32 -29.30 -9.19
C ARG A 133 20.49 -28.06 -9.49
N MET A 134 21.08 -27.02 -10.10
CA MET A 134 20.36 -25.82 -10.49
C MET A 134 19.29 -26.12 -11.55
N LYS A 135 19.59 -26.99 -12.53
CA LYS A 135 18.61 -27.46 -13.53
C LYS A 135 17.48 -28.27 -12.91
N GLU A 136 17.79 -29.18 -11.98
CA GLU A 136 16.79 -29.98 -11.24
C GLU A 136 15.85 -29.08 -10.43
N LEU A 137 16.39 -28.08 -9.72
CA LEU A 137 15.60 -27.11 -8.96
C LEU A 137 14.69 -26.28 -9.89
N LEU A 138 15.20 -25.87 -11.06
CA LEU A 138 14.41 -25.15 -12.05
C LEU A 138 13.29 -26.01 -12.64
N SER A 139 13.54 -27.30 -12.92
CA SER A 139 12.50 -28.22 -13.40
C SER A 139 11.40 -28.48 -12.37
N LYS A 140 11.70 -28.34 -11.07
CA LYS A 140 10.69 -28.34 -9.99
C LYS A 140 9.88 -27.04 -9.90
N GLY A 141 10.16 -26.06 -10.77
CA GLY A 141 9.49 -24.75 -10.77
C GLY A 141 10.02 -23.76 -9.73
N LEU A 142 11.15 -24.05 -9.05
CA LEU A 142 11.74 -23.13 -8.09
C LEU A 142 12.46 -21.99 -8.80
N GLY A 143 12.10 -20.75 -8.47
CA GLY A 143 12.76 -19.55 -9.00
C GLY A 143 12.26 -19.05 -10.35
N THR A 144 11.19 -19.65 -10.91
CA THR A 144 10.55 -19.22 -12.16
C THR A 144 9.71 -17.95 -12.00
N LYS A 145 9.23 -17.66 -10.78
CA LYS A 145 8.50 -16.42 -10.47
C LYS A 145 9.48 -15.30 -10.14
N VAL A 146 9.79 -14.47 -11.13
CA VAL A 146 10.43 -13.17 -10.89
C VAL A 146 9.39 -12.25 -10.26
N ARG A 147 9.69 -11.66 -9.10
CA ARG A 147 8.88 -10.58 -8.53
C ARG A 147 9.14 -9.31 -9.35
N GLN A 148 8.53 -9.22 -10.51
CA GLN A 148 8.53 -8.02 -11.34
C GLN A 148 7.24 -7.25 -11.03
N ALA A 149 7.38 -5.96 -10.76
CA ALA A 149 6.23 -5.07 -10.66
C ALA A 149 5.75 -4.72 -12.06
N ASP A 150 4.44 -4.64 -12.24
CA ASP A 150 3.86 -4.18 -13.50
C ASP A 150 4.21 -2.69 -13.73
N PRO A 151 4.49 -2.29 -14.98
CA PRO A 151 4.73 -0.89 -15.32
C PRO A 151 3.49 -0.04 -15.02
N ILE A 152 3.69 1.15 -14.43
CA ILE A 152 2.63 2.15 -14.29
C ILE A 152 2.42 2.79 -15.66
N SER A 153 1.25 2.58 -16.27
CA SER A 153 0.91 3.16 -17.56
C SER A 153 0.47 4.62 -17.43
N PRO A 154 0.45 5.41 -18.52
CA PRO A 154 -0.08 6.77 -18.49
C PRO A 154 -1.54 6.85 -18.00
N LYS A 155 -2.35 5.79 -18.24
CA LYS A 155 -3.73 5.71 -17.74
C LYS A 155 -3.78 5.51 -16.23
N ASP A 156 -2.87 4.71 -15.68
CA ASP A 156 -2.77 4.51 -14.23
C ASP A 156 -2.32 5.81 -13.55
N GLU A 157 -1.38 6.53 -14.16
CA GLU A 157 -0.95 7.85 -13.67
C GLU A 157 -2.09 8.87 -13.67
N GLU A 158 -2.90 8.93 -14.73
CA GLU A 158 -4.08 9.81 -14.78
C GLU A 158 -5.07 9.47 -13.65
N LYS A 159 -5.33 8.19 -13.42
CA LYS A 159 -6.17 7.73 -12.32
C LYS A 159 -5.65 8.16 -10.95
N ILE A 160 -4.34 8.04 -10.71
CA ILE A 160 -3.69 8.47 -9.47
C ILE A 160 -3.84 9.99 -9.26
N TRP A 161 -3.80 10.77 -10.34
CA TRP A 161 -4.10 12.21 -10.30
C TRP A 161 -5.58 12.50 -9.98
N ASP A 162 -6.51 11.83 -10.67
CA ASP A 162 -7.96 12.03 -10.52
C ASP A 162 -8.45 11.70 -9.11
N GLU A 163 -7.90 10.63 -8.51
CA GLU A 163 -8.22 10.21 -7.15
C GLU A 163 -7.51 11.04 -6.07
N ARG A 164 -6.79 12.10 -6.47
CA ARG A 164 -6.05 13.00 -5.57
C ARG A 164 -5.03 12.27 -4.69
N VAL A 165 -4.43 11.19 -5.19
CA VAL A 165 -3.26 10.58 -4.54
C VAL A 165 -2.04 11.47 -4.76
N PHE A 166 -1.96 12.10 -5.94
CA PHE A 166 -1.02 13.18 -6.25
C PHE A 166 -1.63 14.57 -5.99
N GLY A 167 -0.75 15.56 -5.83
CA GLY A 167 -1.10 16.98 -5.75
C GLY A 167 -0.49 17.69 -4.55
N SER A 168 -0.84 18.96 -4.36
CA SER A 168 -0.31 19.84 -3.31
C SER A 168 -1.28 20.11 -2.16
N HIS A 169 -2.41 19.40 -2.12
CA HIS A 169 -3.46 19.60 -1.11
C HIS A 169 -3.10 19.03 0.28
N SER A 170 -2.08 18.18 0.37
CA SER A 170 -1.54 17.67 1.63
C SER A 170 -0.05 17.35 1.52
N SER A 171 0.67 17.38 2.64
CA SER A 171 2.09 16.99 2.72
C SER A 171 2.34 15.58 2.19
N GLN A 172 1.38 14.68 2.35
CA GLN A 172 1.51 13.30 1.89
C GLN A 172 1.33 13.19 0.38
N ALA A 173 0.29 13.81 -0.18
CA ALA A 173 0.07 13.81 -1.63
C ALA A 173 1.24 14.47 -2.37
N LEU A 174 1.77 15.57 -1.84
CA LEU A 174 2.90 16.25 -2.45
C LEU A 174 4.17 15.40 -2.40
N GLN A 175 4.39 14.70 -1.28
CA GLN A 175 5.51 13.76 -1.14
C GLN A 175 5.41 12.60 -2.12
N TYR A 176 4.22 12.06 -2.36
CA TYR A 176 3.98 11.04 -3.36
C TYR A 176 4.24 11.54 -4.78
N THR A 177 3.79 12.75 -5.10
CA THR A 177 4.05 13.38 -6.39
C THR A 177 5.54 13.53 -6.65
N VAL A 178 6.29 14.20 -5.76
CA VAL A 178 7.74 14.39 -5.98
C VAL A 178 8.50 13.07 -5.97
N PHE A 179 8.10 12.08 -5.15
CA PHE A 179 8.71 10.76 -5.16
C PHE A 179 8.52 10.04 -6.50
N PHE A 180 7.31 10.03 -7.05
CA PHE A 180 7.02 9.41 -8.32
C PHE A 180 7.78 10.06 -9.48
N TYR A 181 7.78 11.39 -9.55
CA TYR A 181 8.50 12.10 -10.61
C TYR A 181 10.02 12.04 -10.45
N ASN A 182 10.56 11.92 -9.23
CA ASN A 182 11.96 11.58 -9.03
C ASN A 182 12.34 10.25 -9.70
N CYS A 183 11.45 9.26 -9.63
CA CYS A 183 11.63 7.98 -10.31
C CYS A 183 11.46 8.10 -11.84
N LYS A 184 10.38 8.75 -12.29
CA LYS A 184 9.97 8.82 -13.70
C LYS A 184 10.89 9.72 -14.53
N VAL A 185 11.20 10.92 -14.05
CA VAL A 185 11.91 11.97 -14.81
C VAL A 185 13.41 11.88 -14.61
N PHE A 186 13.86 11.80 -13.35
CA PHE A 186 15.30 11.80 -13.04
C PHE A 186 15.91 10.39 -12.98
N GLY A 187 15.10 9.35 -13.19
CA GLY A 187 15.55 7.96 -13.25
C GLY A 187 16.17 7.46 -11.93
N LEU A 188 15.74 8.03 -10.80
CA LEU A 188 16.15 7.60 -9.46
C LEU A 188 15.42 6.30 -9.14
N ARG A 189 16.19 5.24 -8.82
CA ARG A 189 15.62 3.89 -8.61
C ARG A 189 16.11 3.23 -7.34
N ALA A 190 17.32 3.57 -6.89
CA ALA A 190 17.89 2.95 -5.71
C ALA A 190 17.37 3.63 -4.45
N PHE A 191 16.74 2.87 -3.54
CA PHE A 191 16.23 3.45 -2.29
C PHE A 191 17.32 4.09 -1.41
N ASP A 192 18.57 3.62 -1.50
CA ASP A 192 19.71 4.27 -0.84
C ASP A 192 20.04 5.63 -1.48
N GLU A 193 19.88 5.76 -2.80
CA GLU A 193 20.03 7.03 -3.52
C GLU A 193 18.93 8.00 -3.08
N HIS A 194 17.67 7.56 -3.07
CA HIS A 194 16.57 8.36 -2.51
C HIS A 194 16.81 8.76 -1.06
N ARG A 195 17.29 7.84 -0.20
CA ARG A 195 17.52 8.11 1.22
C ARG A 195 18.57 9.19 1.47
N ASN A 196 19.51 9.34 0.56
CA ASN A 196 20.63 10.28 0.65
C ASN A 196 20.42 11.53 -0.23
N LEU A 197 19.26 11.70 -0.86
CA LEU A 197 18.95 12.92 -1.61
C LEU A 197 18.92 14.13 -0.69
N GLU A 198 19.49 15.22 -1.19
CA GLU A 198 19.47 16.55 -0.55
C GLU A 198 18.72 17.56 -1.41
N CYS A 199 18.13 18.57 -0.77
CA CYS A 199 17.45 19.68 -1.44
C CYS A 199 18.38 20.41 -2.43
N ALA A 200 19.65 20.59 -2.07
CA ALA A 200 20.66 21.25 -2.90
C ALA A 200 20.96 20.54 -4.23
N GLN A 201 20.49 19.31 -4.44
CA GLN A 201 20.61 18.61 -5.72
C GLN A 201 19.54 19.01 -6.73
N PHE A 202 18.54 19.79 -6.30
CA PHE A 202 17.44 20.26 -7.11
C PHE A 202 17.51 21.77 -7.27
N GLU A 203 17.46 22.24 -8.51
CA GLU A 203 17.51 23.67 -8.86
C GLU A 203 16.33 24.02 -9.75
N ILE A 204 15.53 24.99 -9.32
CA ILE A 204 14.45 25.56 -10.13
C ILE A 204 15.00 26.76 -10.88
N GLY A 205 14.80 26.81 -12.19
CA GLY A 205 15.24 27.92 -13.03
C GLY A 205 14.25 28.24 -14.13
N GLN A 206 14.56 29.27 -14.90
CA GLN A 206 13.82 29.68 -16.08
C GLN A 206 14.81 30.13 -17.15
N ASP A 207 14.62 29.67 -18.38
CA ASP A 207 15.39 30.10 -19.53
C ASP A 207 14.47 30.34 -20.75
N GLY A 208 15.05 30.49 -21.94
CA GLY A 208 14.30 30.73 -23.18
C GLY A 208 13.32 29.63 -23.58
N HIS A 209 13.43 28.43 -22.97
CA HIS A 209 12.51 27.30 -23.18
C HIS A 209 11.42 27.20 -22.10
N GLY A 210 11.42 28.08 -21.10
CA GLY A 210 10.43 28.11 -20.02
C GLY A 210 10.99 27.76 -18.65
N GLN A 211 10.10 27.47 -17.71
CA GLN A 211 10.48 27.07 -16.34
C GLN A 211 10.93 25.61 -16.32
N PHE A 212 12.00 25.33 -15.60
CA PHE A 212 12.56 23.98 -15.46
C PHE A 212 12.92 23.63 -14.03
N ILE A 213 12.97 22.32 -13.78
CA ILE A 213 13.58 21.72 -12.61
C ILE A 213 14.79 20.91 -13.07
N ARG A 214 15.95 21.17 -12.46
CA ARG A 214 17.21 20.49 -12.74
C ARG A 214 17.58 19.60 -11.56
N PHE A 215 17.98 18.38 -11.85
CA PHE A 215 18.55 17.44 -10.89
C PHE A 215 20.03 17.20 -11.20
N THR A 216 20.88 17.45 -10.20
CA THR A 216 22.31 17.12 -10.26
C THR A 216 22.58 15.93 -9.34
N GLY A 217 22.86 14.79 -9.96
CA GLY A 217 23.26 13.56 -9.29
C GLY A 217 24.62 13.69 -8.63
N ARG A 218 24.84 12.88 -7.59
CA ARG A 218 26.14 12.65 -6.96
C ARG A 218 26.59 11.22 -7.22
N SER A 219 27.62 10.76 -6.50
CA SER A 219 28.09 9.37 -6.59
C SER A 219 26.97 8.36 -6.38
N SER A 220 26.81 7.38 -7.27
CA SER A 220 25.76 6.35 -7.20
C SER A 220 26.36 4.94 -7.03
N LYS A 221 25.52 3.93 -6.77
CA LYS A 221 25.99 2.54 -6.56
C LYS A 221 26.81 1.96 -7.71
N THR A 222 26.55 2.39 -8.94
CA THR A 222 27.28 2.00 -10.16
C THR A 222 28.27 3.08 -10.60
N PHE A 223 28.42 4.13 -9.80
CA PHE A 223 29.16 5.35 -10.10
C PHE A 223 29.95 5.72 -8.84
N LYS A 224 30.93 4.87 -8.51
CA LYS A 224 31.78 5.01 -7.32
C LYS A 224 33.12 5.72 -7.61
N GLY A 225 33.38 6.06 -8.87
CA GLY A 225 34.70 6.53 -9.30
C GLY A 225 35.76 5.40 -9.22
N GLY A 226 37.00 5.78 -8.92
CA GLY A 226 38.13 4.86 -8.79
C GLY A 226 38.84 4.57 -10.10
N LEU A 227 39.85 3.69 -10.05
CA LEU A 227 40.74 3.39 -11.18
C LEU A 227 40.01 2.92 -12.45
N GLN A 228 38.81 2.36 -12.30
CA GLN A 228 37.99 1.87 -13.40
C GLN A 228 37.05 2.93 -14.00
N HIS A 229 36.92 4.11 -13.38
CA HIS A 229 35.99 5.18 -13.78
C HIS A 229 36.64 6.57 -13.68
N LEU A 230 37.73 6.78 -14.43
CA LEU A 230 38.55 7.99 -14.39
C LEU A 230 37.90 9.23 -15.03
N GLN A 231 36.98 9.05 -15.98
CA GLN A 231 36.24 10.14 -16.63
C GLN A 231 34.80 10.15 -16.11
N LEU A 232 34.56 10.95 -15.07
CA LEU A 232 33.29 10.93 -14.34
C LEU A 232 32.51 12.23 -14.58
N THR A 233 31.35 12.14 -15.22
CA THR A 233 30.36 13.24 -15.32
C THR A 233 29.11 12.86 -14.54
N ASN A 234 28.76 13.66 -13.54
CA ASN A 234 27.54 13.45 -12.75
C ASN A 234 26.30 13.46 -13.65
N LYS A 235 25.25 12.74 -13.25
CA LYS A 235 23.94 12.90 -13.89
C LYS A 235 23.51 14.35 -13.74
N ASP A 236 23.21 15.00 -14.85
CA ASP A 236 22.68 16.35 -14.88
C ASP A 236 21.48 16.35 -15.82
N ILE A 237 20.28 16.42 -15.24
CA ILE A 237 19.03 16.25 -15.96
C ILE A 237 18.17 17.49 -15.74
N LYS A 238 17.82 18.17 -16.82
CA LYS A 238 16.84 19.27 -16.82
C LYS A 238 15.51 18.77 -17.35
N HIS A 239 14.43 19.13 -16.68
CA HIS A 239 13.07 18.89 -17.13
C HIS A 239 12.30 20.20 -17.19
N TYR A 240 11.84 20.55 -18.40
CA TYR A 240 11.01 21.72 -18.65
C TYR A 240 9.55 21.38 -18.39
N CYS A 241 8.81 22.33 -17.80
CA CYS A 241 7.36 22.20 -17.76
C CYS A 241 6.77 22.50 -19.14
N ASP A 242 5.85 21.65 -19.58
CA ASP A 242 4.96 21.97 -20.69
C ASP A 242 3.89 22.98 -20.23
N GLU A 243 3.31 23.74 -21.16
CA GLU A 243 2.27 24.77 -20.94
C GLU A 243 0.88 24.20 -20.53
N GLY A 244 0.86 23.09 -19.80
CA GLY A 244 -0.35 22.38 -19.35
C GLY A 244 -0.68 22.53 -17.87
N GLN A 245 -1.80 21.93 -17.45
CA GLN A 245 -2.10 21.71 -16.04
C GLN A 245 -1.17 20.61 -15.50
N ARG A 246 -0.56 20.84 -14.31
CA ARG A 246 0.39 19.95 -13.58
C ARG A 246 1.89 20.19 -13.86
N CYS A 247 2.33 21.44 -13.92
CA CYS A 247 3.76 21.77 -14.00
C CYS A 247 4.55 21.23 -12.78
N LEU A 248 5.57 20.40 -13.04
CA LEU A 248 6.42 19.83 -11.99
C LEU A 248 7.15 20.89 -11.18
N VAL A 249 7.57 22.00 -11.81
CA VAL A 249 8.25 23.09 -11.11
C VAL A 249 7.40 23.60 -9.95
N ASP A 250 6.08 23.70 -10.10
CA ASP A 250 5.22 24.19 -9.02
C ASP A 250 5.17 23.23 -7.83
N TYR A 251 5.09 21.91 -8.09
CA TYR A 251 5.13 20.92 -7.01
C TYR A 251 6.49 20.89 -6.31
N TYR A 252 7.60 20.98 -7.06
CA TYR A 252 8.94 21.02 -6.45
C TYR A 252 9.16 22.32 -5.68
N ARG A 253 8.65 23.46 -6.16
CA ARG A 253 8.73 24.75 -5.47
C ARG A 253 8.04 24.67 -4.11
N ILE A 254 6.78 24.24 -4.07
CA ILE A 254 6.01 24.06 -2.83
C ILE A 254 6.73 23.07 -1.89
N TYR A 255 7.27 21.98 -2.44
CA TYR A 255 7.95 20.96 -1.64
C TYR A 255 9.25 21.47 -1.02
N LEU A 256 10.12 22.09 -1.82
CA LEU A 256 11.42 22.59 -1.38
C LEU A 256 11.27 23.77 -0.41
N ASP A 257 10.30 24.66 -0.66
CA ASP A 257 9.98 25.76 0.25
C ASP A 257 9.49 25.24 1.61
N ALA A 258 8.67 24.18 1.62
CA ALA A 258 8.22 23.54 2.86
C ALA A 258 9.36 22.83 3.63
N LEU A 259 10.52 22.61 3.01
CA LEU A 259 11.72 22.04 3.63
C LEU A 259 12.76 23.09 4.02
N GLY A 260 12.57 24.35 3.60
CA GLY A 260 13.55 25.43 3.78
C GLY A 260 14.70 25.39 2.76
N ASN A 261 14.56 24.69 1.64
CA ASN A 261 15.57 24.56 0.58
C ASN A 261 16.92 23.94 1.00
N GLU A 262 17.02 23.38 2.20
CA GLU A 262 18.27 22.82 2.73
C GLU A 262 18.12 21.38 3.23
N GLY A 263 19.25 20.71 3.46
CA GLY A 263 19.29 19.41 4.12
C GLY A 263 18.65 18.25 3.35
N PRO A 264 18.20 17.19 4.05
CA PRO A 264 17.66 15.97 3.44
C PRO A 264 16.32 16.21 2.73
N PHE A 265 16.19 15.66 1.51
CA PHE A 265 15.03 15.84 0.64
C PHE A 265 13.78 15.16 1.23
N TYR A 266 13.85 13.86 1.56
CA TYR A 266 12.68 13.13 2.07
C TYR A 266 12.54 13.22 3.59
N ARG A 267 11.65 14.09 4.05
CA ARG A 267 11.31 14.23 5.48
C ARG A 267 9.89 13.78 5.81
N ARG A 268 9.63 13.50 7.10
CA ARG A 268 8.33 13.03 7.57
C ARG A 268 7.22 14.05 7.25
N PRO A 269 6.15 13.67 6.52
CA PRO A 269 5.00 14.55 6.30
C PRO A 269 4.25 14.79 7.60
N LEU A 270 3.85 16.03 7.85
CA LEU A 270 3.03 16.44 8.98
C LEU A 270 1.63 16.84 8.50
N ALA A 271 0.66 16.79 9.41
CA ALA A 271 -0.68 17.33 9.14
C ALA A 271 -0.60 18.86 8.92
N GLY A 272 -1.48 19.37 8.08
CA GLY A 272 -1.65 20.80 7.89
C GLY A 272 -2.01 21.48 9.22
N SER A 273 -1.67 22.76 9.35
CA SER A 273 -1.95 23.55 10.55
C SER A 273 -2.38 24.94 10.13
N GLY A 274 -3.60 25.32 10.49
CA GLY A 274 -4.20 26.58 10.09
C GLY A 274 -4.29 26.73 8.57
N SER A 275 -3.74 27.82 8.04
CA SER A 275 -3.71 28.13 6.60
C SER A 275 -2.65 27.36 5.81
N VAL A 276 -1.73 26.64 6.47
CA VAL A 276 -0.64 25.92 5.81
C VAL A 276 -1.02 24.44 5.63
N SER A 277 -1.29 24.04 4.38
CA SER A 277 -1.69 22.66 4.03
C SER A 277 -0.53 21.67 3.94
N VAL A 278 0.69 22.16 3.68
CA VAL A 278 1.89 21.33 3.46
C VAL A 278 2.96 21.67 4.48
N ARG A 279 3.40 20.67 5.25
CA ARG A 279 4.45 20.78 6.27
C ARG A 279 5.24 19.48 6.40
N TYR A 280 6.54 19.61 6.64
CA TYR A 280 7.42 18.47 6.91
C TYR A 280 8.19 18.70 8.23
N GLY A 281 8.43 17.61 8.96
CA GLY A 281 9.30 17.65 10.15
C GLY A 281 10.77 17.58 9.77
N GLU A 282 11.67 17.66 10.74
CA GLU A 282 13.11 17.49 10.52
C GLU A 282 13.51 16.02 10.34
N GLN A 283 12.68 15.09 10.83
CA GLN A 283 12.98 13.66 10.79
C GLN A 283 13.02 13.13 9.35
N VAL A 284 14.17 12.56 8.97
CA VAL A 284 14.36 11.95 7.65
C VAL A 284 13.62 10.62 7.55
N LEU A 285 13.00 10.36 6.41
CA LEU A 285 12.27 9.13 6.14
C LEU A 285 13.19 7.90 6.16
N GLY A 286 12.78 6.86 6.88
CA GLY A 286 13.50 5.59 6.92
C GLY A 286 13.45 4.85 5.57
N ILE A 287 14.50 4.10 5.25
CA ILE A 287 14.61 3.39 3.96
C ILE A 287 13.46 2.39 3.73
N ASN A 288 12.93 1.78 4.79
CA ASN A 288 11.80 0.86 4.68
C ASN A 288 10.50 1.58 4.34
N LYS A 289 10.32 2.82 4.82
CA LYS A 289 9.17 3.65 4.42
C LYS A 289 9.29 4.07 2.96
N LEU A 290 10.48 4.49 2.52
CA LEU A 290 10.76 4.80 1.10
C LEU A 290 10.47 3.60 0.18
N LYS A 291 10.86 2.37 0.59
CA LYS A 291 10.54 1.13 -0.14
C LYS A 291 9.03 0.87 -0.30
N GLY A 292 8.22 1.36 0.64
CA GLY A 292 6.77 1.21 0.63
C GLY A 292 6.03 2.27 -0.18
N LEU A 293 6.66 3.42 -0.48
CA LEU A 293 5.96 4.57 -1.09
C LEU A 293 5.32 4.23 -2.44
N MET A 294 6.04 3.54 -3.33
CA MET A 294 5.48 3.18 -4.65
C MET A 294 4.24 2.29 -4.50
N LYS A 295 4.28 1.34 -3.57
CA LYS A 295 3.14 0.49 -3.26
C LYS A 295 1.96 1.30 -2.69
N GLU A 296 2.23 2.24 -1.78
CA GLU A 296 1.19 3.12 -1.23
C GLU A 296 0.53 3.99 -2.30
N ILE A 297 1.30 4.46 -3.29
CA ILE A 297 0.79 5.24 -4.43
C ILE A 297 -0.14 4.40 -5.29
N THR A 298 0.20 3.13 -5.56
CA THR A 298 -0.59 2.25 -6.43
C THR A 298 -1.79 1.60 -5.74
N ASP A 299 -1.70 1.34 -4.42
CA ASP A 299 -2.76 0.64 -3.66
C ASP A 299 -3.88 1.60 -3.19
N ARG A 300 -3.57 2.89 -2.95
CA ARG A 300 -4.56 3.89 -2.53
C ARG A 300 -5.73 4.07 -3.50
N PRO A 301 -5.49 4.15 -4.82
CA PRO A 301 -6.52 4.12 -5.85
C PRO A 301 -7.59 3.04 -5.64
N GLN A 302 -7.13 1.81 -5.42
CA GLN A 302 -7.98 0.65 -5.25
C GLN A 302 -8.81 0.75 -3.96
N SER A 303 -8.22 1.27 -2.88
CA SER A 303 -8.90 1.42 -1.59
C SER A 303 -9.99 2.50 -1.57
N MET A 304 -9.85 3.58 -2.36
CA MET A 304 -10.88 4.62 -2.49
C MET A 304 -12.01 4.16 -3.41
N ALA A 305 -11.70 3.50 -4.53
CA ALA A 305 -12.70 2.90 -5.40
C ALA A 305 -13.59 1.88 -4.65
N LEU A 306 -12.98 0.97 -3.88
CA LEU A 306 -13.70 -0.01 -3.05
C LEU A 306 -14.56 0.64 -1.95
N LYS A 307 -14.12 1.78 -1.38
CA LYS A 307 -14.89 2.52 -0.37
C LYS A 307 -16.08 3.28 -0.96
N ILE A 308 -15.92 3.83 -2.16
CA ILE A 308 -16.99 4.54 -2.87
C ILE A 308 -18.07 3.55 -3.32
N GLU A 309 -17.68 2.41 -3.90
CA GLU A 309 -18.61 1.33 -4.26
C GLU A 309 -19.34 0.80 -3.03
N GLY A 310 -18.62 0.42 -1.97
CA GLY A 310 -19.25 -0.08 -0.73
C GLY A 310 -20.19 0.93 -0.05
N SER A 311 -19.94 2.24 -0.20
CA SER A 311 -20.82 3.28 0.37
C SER A 311 -22.07 3.54 -0.49
N GLN A 312 -21.96 3.41 -1.82
CA GLN A 312 -23.10 3.52 -2.73
C GLN A 312 -24.05 2.31 -2.62
N GLU A 313 -23.51 1.10 -2.50
CA GLU A 313 -24.32 -0.12 -2.33
C GLU A 313 -25.18 -0.08 -1.06
N VAL A 314 -24.63 0.43 0.05
CA VAL A 314 -25.36 0.61 1.31
C VAL A 314 -26.50 1.62 1.13
N LEU A 315 -26.26 2.73 0.43
CA LEU A 315 -27.26 3.77 0.19
C LEU A 315 -28.41 3.25 -0.70
N TYR A 316 -28.11 2.48 -1.75
CA TYR A 316 -29.11 1.87 -2.62
C TYR A 316 -30.00 0.89 -1.86
N LYS A 317 -29.39 0.03 -1.03
CA LYS A 317 -30.14 -0.92 -0.21
C LYS A 317 -31.06 -0.23 0.79
N GLN A 318 -30.59 0.84 1.44
CA GLN A 318 -31.40 1.62 2.36
C GLN A 318 -32.61 2.26 1.66
N LYS A 319 -32.40 2.88 0.49
CA LYS A 319 -33.46 3.55 -0.26
C LYS A 319 -34.54 2.58 -0.75
N LEU A 320 -34.14 1.41 -1.26
CA LEU A 320 -35.05 0.35 -1.70
C LEU A 320 -35.92 -0.18 -0.56
N LEU A 321 -35.31 -0.50 0.59
CA LEU A 321 -36.01 -1.01 1.76
C LEU A 321 -36.91 0.04 2.44
N SER A 322 -36.50 1.31 2.46
CA SER A 322 -37.34 2.40 2.98
C SER A 322 -38.62 2.62 2.16
N SER A 323 -38.54 2.56 0.82
CA SER A 323 -39.72 2.64 -0.06
C SER A 323 -40.68 1.45 0.19
N PHE A 324 -40.15 0.22 0.28
CA PHE A 324 -40.97 -0.96 0.60
C PHE A 324 -41.68 -0.82 1.95
N ASN A 325 -40.97 -0.40 3.00
CA ASN A 325 -41.53 -0.23 4.34
C ASN A 325 -42.67 0.81 4.36
N LEU A 326 -42.58 1.88 3.57
CA LEU A 326 -43.62 2.91 3.47
C LEU A 326 -44.89 2.37 2.80
N LEU A 327 -44.74 1.67 1.67
CA LEU A 327 -45.88 1.03 1.00
C LEU A 327 -46.56 -0.02 1.87
N TYR A 328 -45.76 -0.81 2.60
CA TYR A 328 -46.28 -1.81 3.52
C TYR A 328 -47.07 -1.16 4.68
N ALA A 329 -46.55 -0.08 5.25
CA ALA A 329 -47.24 0.70 6.30
C ALA A 329 -48.57 1.29 5.81
N TYR A 330 -48.60 1.82 4.58
CA TYR A 330 -49.83 2.34 3.97
C TYR A 330 -50.90 1.27 3.77
N GLU A 331 -50.50 0.06 3.34
CA GLU A 331 -51.45 -1.04 3.15
C GLU A 331 -52.04 -1.53 4.49
N ILE A 332 -51.23 -1.57 5.57
CA ILE A 332 -51.72 -1.87 6.92
C ILE A 332 -52.75 -0.84 7.37
N LEU A 333 -52.48 0.45 7.12
CA LEU A 333 -53.40 1.53 7.47
C LEU A 333 -54.76 1.39 6.79
N ASN A 334 -54.78 1.07 5.50
CA ASN A 334 -56.02 0.80 4.77
C ASN A 334 -56.76 -0.41 5.37
N LYS A 335 -56.04 -1.47 5.73
CA LYS A 335 -56.64 -2.65 6.37
C LYS A 335 -57.13 -2.39 7.78
N LEU A 336 -56.47 -1.53 8.52
CA LEU A 336 -56.93 -1.11 9.84
C LEU A 336 -58.25 -0.35 9.72
N GLN A 337 -58.39 0.52 8.71
CA GLN A 337 -59.64 1.21 8.43
C GLN A 337 -60.77 0.22 8.09
N ASP A 338 -60.51 -0.77 7.24
CA ASP A 338 -61.48 -1.85 6.91
C ASP A 338 -61.91 -2.61 8.19
N VAL A 339 -60.95 -3.08 8.99
CA VAL A 339 -61.20 -3.85 10.22
C VAL A 339 -61.98 -3.04 11.26
N ILE A 340 -61.67 -1.74 11.40
CA ILE A 340 -62.41 -0.83 12.28
C ILE A 340 -63.88 -0.72 11.84
N ILE A 341 -64.14 -0.64 10.53
CA ILE A 341 -65.50 -0.56 9.98
C ILE A 341 -66.27 -1.87 10.21
N GLU A 342 -65.64 -3.02 9.97
CA GLU A 342 -66.24 -4.34 10.15
C GLU A 342 -66.53 -4.66 11.62
N GLN A 343 -65.58 -4.44 12.51
CA GLN A 343 -65.74 -4.69 13.96
C GLN A 343 -66.60 -3.64 14.66
N GLY A 344 -66.77 -2.47 14.05
CA GLY A 344 -67.59 -1.36 14.55
C GLY A 344 -69.07 -1.43 14.17
N ASN A 345 -69.56 -2.51 13.55
CA ASN A 345 -70.92 -2.61 12.98
C ASN A 345 -71.28 -1.40 12.09
N GLY A 346 -70.31 -0.89 11.30
CA GLY A 346 -70.52 0.25 10.40
C GLY A 346 -70.56 1.64 11.07
N CYS A 347 -70.21 1.78 12.35
CA CYS A 347 -70.12 3.09 13.01
C CYS A 347 -68.74 3.74 12.83
N VAL A 348 -68.71 5.01 12.41
CA VAL A 348 -67.50 5.85 12.38
C VAL A 348 -67.03 6.15 13.82
N ILE A 349 -65.73 6.31 14.02
CA ILE A 349 -65.13 6.78 15.29
C ILE A 349 -65.85 8.08 15.72
N ASN A 350 -66.31 8.14 16.99
CA ASN A 350 -67.11 9.23 17.58
C ASN A 350 -68.59 9.37 17.11
N HIS A 351 -69.26 8.30 16.68
CA HIS A 351 -70.70 8.37 16.39
C HIS A 351 -71.57 8.46 17.68
N PRO A 352 -72.61 9.31 17.76
CA PRO A 352 -73.41 9.52 18.99
C PRO A 352 -74.11 8.26 19.54
N SER A 353 -74.36 7.26 18.69
CA SER A 353 -74.99 5.99 19.09
C SER A 353 -74.09 5.08 19.94
N GLN A 354 -72.79 5.37 20.04
CA GLN A 354 -71.81 4.63 20.87
C GLN A 354 -72.12 4.64 22.39
N SER A 355 -73.10 5.43 22.82
CA SER A 355 -73.59 5.45 24.21
C SER A 355 -74.68 4.39 24.49
N GLN A 356 -75.26 3.77 23.46
CA GLN A 356 -76.46 2.92 23.58
C GLN A 356 -76.21 1.42 23.32
N HIS A 357 -74.97 1.03 23.03
CA HIS A 357 -74.51 -0.36 22.93
C HIS A 357 -73.05 -0.41 23.42
N THR A 358 -72.63 -1.52 24.04
CA THR A 358 -71.21 -1.80 24.32
C THR A 358 -70.46 -1.98 22.99
N CYS A 359 -70.16 -0.86 22.33
CA CYS A 359 -69.29 -0.81 21.18
C CYS A 359 -67.86 -1.03 21.69
N ILE A 360 -67.12 -1.95 21.06
CA ILE A 360 -65.71 -2.29 21.35
C ILE A 360 -64.80 -1.04 21.43
N MET A 361 -65.23 0.08 20.87
CA MET A 361 -64.54 1.37 20.92
C MET A 361 -64.59 2.10 22.27
N ARG A 362 -65.28 1.58 23.29
CA ARG A 362 -65.14 2.07 24.67
C ARG A 362 -64.15 1.19 25.43
N SER A 363 -62.95 1.75 25.64
CA SER A 363 -61.84 1.39 26.53
C SER A 363 -60.78 0.36 26.10
N ASP A 364 -59.55 0.76 26.42
CA ASP A 364 -58.24 0.10 26.51
C ASP A 364 -57.35 -0.04 25.25
N VAL A 365 -56.11 0.43 25.42
CA VAL A 365 -54.99 0.40 24.45
C VAL A 365 -54.76 -1.01 23.90
N ASP A 366 -55.12 -2.03 24.68
CA ASP A 366 -55.05 -3.45 24.32
C ASP A 366 -55.97 -3.81 23.13
N ASN A 367 -57.08 -3.10 22.92
CA ASN A 367 -57.96 -3.30 21.76
C ASN A 367 -57.36 -2.74 20.46
N LEU A 368 -56.56 -1.67 20.53
CA LEU A 368 -55.90 -1.10 19.35
C LEU A 368 -54.75 -1.97 18.85
N GLU A 369 -54.01 -2.58 19.77
CA GLU A 369 -52.95 -3.55 19.43
C GLU A 369 -53.56 -4.80 18.76
N LEU A 370 -54.68 -5.31 19.29
CA LEU A 370 -55.40 -6.43 18.68
C LEU A 370 -55.95 -6.09 17.28
N LEU A 371 -56.52 -4.89 17.08
CA LEU A 371 -57.00 -4.44 15.78
C LEU A 371 -55.85 -4.26 14.77
N PHE A 372 -54.69 -3.80 15.23
CA PHE A 372 -53.50 -3.69 14.41
C PHE A 372 -52.96 -5.05 13.98
N GLU A 373 -52.87 -6.02 14.90
CA GLU A 373 -52.47 -7.39 14.60
C GLU A 373 -53.43 -8.04 13.58
N LEU A 374 -54.75 -7.86 13.74
CA LEU A 374 -55.75 -8.33 12.77
C LEU A 374 -55.59 -7.65 11.40
N ALA A 375 -55.33 -6.35 11.36
CA ALA A 375 -55.08 -5.63 10.11
C ALA A 375 -53.79 -6.13 9.43
N TRP A 376 -52.73 -6.35 10.21
CA TRP A 376 -51.44 -6.85 9.77
C TRP A 376 -51.54 -8.25 9.16
N GLU A 377 -52.24 -9.17 9.82
CA GLU A 377 -52.46 -10.53 9.30
C GLU A 377 -53.24 -10.57 7.97
N ASN A 378 -54.07 -9.56 7.73
CA ASN A 378 -54.87 -9.44 6.51
C ASN A 378 -54.14 -8.73 5.34
N VAL A 379 -52.93 -8.18 5.56
CA VAL A 379 -52.13 -7.59 4.48
C VAL A 379 -51.52 -8.68 3.62
N LYS A 380 -51.90 -8.69 2.34
CA LYS A 380 -51.28 -9.56 1.32
C LYS A 380 -49.94 -8.97 0.89
N ALA A 381 -48.86 -9.42 1.50
CA ALA A 381 -47.52 -8.92 1.23
C ALA A 381 -47.11 -9.00 -0.25
N ASP A 382 -47.64 -9.95 -1.02
CA ASP A 382 -47.32 -10.09 -2.45
C ASP A 382 -47.93 -8.95 -3.30
N ASN A 383 -49.07 -8.38 -2.88
CA ASN A 383 -49.64 -7.19 -3.52
C ASN A 383 -48.78 -5.95 -3.26
N VAL A 384 -48.20 -5.84 -2.06
CA VAL A 384 -47.30 -4.74 -1.69
C VAL A 384 -46.00 -4.84 -2.49
N ILE A 385 -45.47 -6.05 -2.66
CA ILE A 385 -44.27 -6.27 -3.48
C ILE A 385 -44.53 -5.88 -4.94
N ALA A 386 -45.66 -6.24 -5.52
CA ALA A 386 -46.00 -5.85 -6.89
C ALA A 386 -46.11 -4.33 -7.08
N LYS A 387 -46.72 -3.61 -6.13
CA LYS A 387 -46.77 -2.13 -6.13
C LYS A 387 -45.36 -1.52 -5.98
N TRP A 388 -44.54 -2.10 -5.11
CA TRP A 388 -43.17 -1.66 -4.88
C TRP A 388 -42.28 -1.87 -6.12
N GLU A 389 -42.43 -3.00 -6.81
CA GLU A 389 -41.68 -3.31 -8.03
C GLU A 389 -41.95 -2.32 -9.17
N ASP A 390 -43.16 -1.76 -9.22
CA ASP A 390 -43.54 -0.68 -10.15
C ASP A 390 -42.91 0.67 -9.74
N GLU A 391 -43.00 1.03 -8.45
CA GLU A 391 -42.43 2.28 -7.92
C GLU A 391 -40.91 2.38 -8.12
N ILE A 392 -40.18 1.29 -7.85
CA ILE A 392 -38.71 1.29 -7.96
C ILE A 392 -38.21 1.36 -9.41
N GLN A 393 -39.04 1.13 -10.43
CA GLN A 393 -38.61 1.31 -11.83
C GLN A 393 -38.21 2.76 -12.10
N THR A 394 -38.90 3.70 -11.47
CA THR A 394 -38.64 5.14 -11.59
C THR A 394 -37.37 5.61 -10.86
N LEU A 395 -36.81 4.77 -9.98
CA LEU A 395 -35.61 5.09 -9.22
C LEU A 395 -34.33 4.89 -10.05
N ASN A 396 -33.42 5.87 -9.98
CA ASN A 396 -32.08 5.80 -10.58
C ASN A 396 -31.15 4.89 -9.74
N ILE A 397 -31.40 3.58 -9.78
CA ILE A 397 -30.66 2.51 -9.11
C ILE A 397 -30.36 1.41 -10.15
N PRO A 398 -29.19 0.77 -10.15
CA PRO A 398 -28.88 -0.31 -11.10
C PRO A 398 -29.88 -1.48 -11.03
N GLN A 399 -30.25 -2.04 -12.19
CA GLN A 399 -31.29 -3.07 -12.29
C GLN A 399 -30.97 -4.32 -11.47
N TYR A 400 -29.72 -4.79 -11.49
CA TYR A 400 -29.32 -5.98 -10.72
C TYR A 400 -29.54 -5.82 -9.21
N PHE A 401 -29.44 -4.60 -8.67
CA PHE A 401 -29.72 -4.31 -7.26
C PHE A 401 -31.22 -4.36 -6.96
N LYS A 402 -32.05 -3.85 -7.88
CA LYS A 402 -33.51 -3.95 -7.80
C LYS A 402 -33.93 -5.42 -7.81
N ASP A 403 -33.38 -6.21 -8.72
CA ASP A 403 -33.68 -7.64 -8.88
C ASP A 403 -33.26 -8.43 -7.63
N SER A 404 -32.06 -8.17 -7.11
CA SER A 404 -31.58 -8.83 -5.89
C SER A 404 -32.45 -8.50 -4.67
N CYS A 405 -32.88 -7.24 -4.53
CA CYS A 405 -33.76 -6.84 -3.43
C CYS A 405 -35.18 -7.40 -3.59
N SER A 406 -35.72 -7.44 -4.81
CA SER A 406 -36.99 -8.10 -5.14
C SER A 406 -36.95 -9.58 -4.77
N GLN A 407 -35.89 -10.31 -5.15
CA GLN A 407 -35.72 -11.73 -4.78
C GLN A 407 -35.70 -11.94 -3.26
N CYS A 408 -35.06 -11.05 -2.51
CA CYS A 408 -35.09 -11.08 -1.05
C CYS A 408 -36.51 -10.86 -0.50
N LEU A 409 -37.27 -9.91 -1.06
CA LEU A 409 -38.64 -9.63 -0.61
C LEU A 409 -39.63 -10.75 -0.96
N HIS A 410 -39.47 -11.44 -2.09
CA HIS A 410 -40.29 -12.61 -2.43
C HIS A 410 -40.00 -13.81 -1.50
N CYS A 411 -38.81 -13.87 -0.89
CA CYS A 411 -38.45 -14.91 0.07
C CYS A 411 -39.18 -14.74 1.42
N ILE A 412 -40.12 -15.64 1.74
CA ILE A 412 -40.87 -15.63 3.00
C ILE A 412 -39.95 -15.70 4.23
N ALA A 413 -38.93 -16.57 4.19
CA ALA A 413 -37.98 -16.72 5.30
C ALA A 413 -37.16 -15.44 5.54
N TRP A 414 -36.77 -14.76 4.46
CA TRP A 414 -36.06 -13.49 4.55
C TRP A 414 -36.95 -12.39 5.10
N ARG A 415 -38.21 -12.28 4.63
CA ARG A 415 -39.20 -11.33 5.17
C ARG A 415 -39.43 -11.50 6.66
N LYS A 416 -39.58 -12.74 7.15
CA LYS A 416 -39.73 -13.04 8.59
C LYS A 416 -38.50 -12.57 9.39
N SER A 417 -37.30 -12.92 8.94
CA SER A 417 -36.05 -12.48 9.59
C SER A 417 -35.85 -10.96 9.52
N TYR A 418 -36.29 -10.31 8.46
CA TYR A 418 -36.24 -8.86 8.30
C TYR A 418 -37.23 -8.16 9.24
N ALA A 419 -38.45 -8.68 9.38
CA ALA A 419 -39.46 -8.20 10.33
C ALA A 419 -38.97 -8.35 11.79
N GLU A 420 -38.35 -9.47 12.15
CA GLU A 420 -37.74 -9.69 13.47
C GLU A 420 -36.59 -8.71 13.76
N LYS A 421 -35.85 -8.26 12.75
CA LYS A 421 -34.77 -7.25 12.90
C LYS A 421 -35.32 -5.83 13.05
N ILE A 422 -36.49 -5.56 12.50
CA ILE A 422 -37.25 -4.32 12.73
C ILE A 422 -38.12 -4.53 13.97
N ALA A 423 -37.51 -4.97 15.08
CA ALA A 423 -38.13 -5.21 16.39
C ALA A 423 -38.58 -3.91 17.06
N ASN A 424 -39.39 -3.17 16.34
CA ASN A 424 -40.17 -2.06 16.82
C ASN A 424 -41.32 -1.91 15.82
N LEU A 425 -42.23 -2.89 15.83
CA LEU A 425 -43.63 -2.68 15.48
C LEU A 425 -44.16 -1.40 16.13
N ARG A 426 -43.66 -1.05 17.32
CA ARG A 426 -43.82 0.25 18.00
C ARG A 426 -43.33 1.47 17.19
N THR A 427 -42.24 1.37 16.44
CA THR A 427 -41.76 2.47 15.58
C THR A 427 -42.55 2.54 14.26
N GLN A 428 -43.12 1.43 13.78
CA GLN A 428 -44.12 1.48 12.71
C GLN A 428 -45.44 2.09 13.21
N TYR A 429 -45.84 1.80 14.46
CA TYR A 429 -46.94 2.48 15.14
C TYR A 429 -46.68 3.99 15.29
N GLU A 430 -45.48 4.42 15.69
CA GLU A 430 -45.08 5.84 15.72
C GLU A 430 -45.03 6.48 14.32
N LEU A 431 -44.68 5.72 13.27
CA LEU A 431 -44.67 6.20 11.88
C LEU A 431 -46.11 6.39 11.38
N VAL A 432 -46.98 5.42 11.66
CA VAL A 432 -48.42 5.47 11.38
C VAL A 432 -49.08 6.62 12.17
N GLU A 433 -48.77 6.78 13.45
CA GLU A 433 -49.25 7.89 14.28
C GLU A 433 -48.77 9.26 13.75
N LYS A 434 -47.54 9.35 13.25
CA LYS A 434 -47.02 10.56 12.59
C LYS A 434 -47.66 10.82 11.23
N MET A 435 -48.01 9.77 10.48
CA MET A 435 -48.68 9.90 9.17
C MET A 435 -50.15 10.29 9.33
N ILE A 436 -50.88 9.72 10.29
CA ILE A 436 -52.25 10.13 10.65
C ILE A 436 -52.27 11.62 11.05
N LYS A 437 -51.30 12.05 11.88
CA LYS A 437 -51.13 13.48 12.25
C LYS A 437 -50.71 14.40 11.09
N LEU A 438 -50.14 13.85 10.02
CA LEU A 438 -49.78 14.59 8.81
C LEU A 438 -50.98 14.69 7.85
N GLU A 439 -51.80 13.66 7.75
CA GLU A 439 -53.02 13.66 6.95
C GLU A 439 -54.08 14.61 7.52
N GLU A 440 -54.20 14.70 8.86
CA GLU A 440 -55.02 15.72 9.54
C GLU A 440 -54.56 17.17 9.24
N ARG A 441 -53.31 17.38 8.81
CA ARG A 441 -52.83 18.71 8.37
C ARG A 441 -53.14 19.03 6.90
N PHE A 442 -53.57 18.06 6.10
CA PHE A 442 -53.97 18.25 4.71
C PHE A 442 -55.49 18.23 4.50
N LEU A 443 -56.28 17.98 5.56
CA LEU A 443 -57.74 17.90 5.52
C LEU A 443 -58.48 18.96 6.37
N PHE A 444 -57.82 20.08 6.67
CA PHE A 444 -58.48 21.31 7.15
C PHE A 444 -58.28 22.47 6.18
#